data_AF-A0A9D9GJ04-F1
#
_entry.id   AF-A0A9D9GJ04-F1
#
_cell.length_a   1.000
_cell.length_b   1.000
_cell.length_c   1.000
_cell.angle_alpha   90.00
_cell.angle_beta   90.00
_cell.angle_gamma   90.00
#
_symmetry.space_group_name_H-M   'P 1'
#
loop_
_entity.id
_entity.type
_entity.pdbx_description
1 polymer ?
#
loop_
_entity_poly.entity_id
_entity_poly.type
_entity_poly.pdbx_seq_one_letter_code
_entity_poly.pdbx_strand_id
1 'polypeptide(L)' 'MKKRLVVLTGAGVSQESGIKTFRDSDGLWENYPVEEVASIDGWYKNKELMLRF' A
#
# COMPACT_ATOMS: atom_id res chain seq x y z
N MET A 1 -23.34 -15.46 27.53
CA MET A 1 -22.40 -15.47 26.39
C MET A 1 -21.37 -14.35 26.54
N LYS A 2 -20.07 -14.63 26.33
CA LYS A 2 -19.06 -13.55 26.22
C LYS A 2 -19.24 -12.81 24.89
N LYS A 3 -19.01 -11.50 24.89
CA LYS A 3 -19.01 -10.68 23.66
C LYS A 3 -17.76 -10.99 22.83
N ARG A 4 -17.90 -10.98 21.50
CA ARG A 4 -16.79 -11.13 20.55
C ARG A 4 -16.37 -9.73 20.05
N LEU A 5 -15.09 -9.41 20.18
CA LEU A 5 -14.49 -8.17 19.66
C LEU A 5 -13.64 -8.51 18.45
N VAL A 6 -13.76 -7.71 17.39
CA VAL A 6 -12.96 -7.82 16.16
C VAL A 6 -12.43 -6.44 15.83
N VAL A 7 -11.18 -6.36 15.36
CA VAL A 7 -10.54 -5.13 14.92
C VAL A 7 -10.07 -5.33 13.49
N LEU A 8 -10.38 -4.37 12.63
CA LEU A 8 -9.83 -4.24 11.27
C LEU A 8 -8.85 -3.07 11.28
N THR A 9 -7.64 -3.30 10.79
CA THR A 9 -6.59 -2.28 10.70
C THR A 9 -6.31 -1.94 9.23
N GLY A 10 -5.70 -0.78 9.00
CA GLY A 10 -5.15 -0.39 7.70
C GLY A 10 -3.69 0.03 7.84
N ALA A 11 -3.08 0.46 6.73
CA ALA A 11 -1.66 0.84 6.69
C ALA A 11 -1.26 1.92 7.71
N GLY A 12 -2.19 2.77 8.14
CA GLY A 12 -1.95 3.82 9.15
C GLY A 12 -1.44 3.29 10.51
N VAL A 13 -1.78 2.05 10.88
CA VAL A 13 -1.22 1.42 12.10
C VAL A 13 0.30 1.27 12.02
N SER A 14 0.85 1.15 10.82
CA SER A 14 2.28 0.96 10.59
C SER A 14 3.05 2.26 10.32
N GLN A 15 2.37 3.40 10.24
CA GLN A 15 2.99 4.69 9.93
C GLN A 15 4.02 5.10 11.00
N GLU A 16 3.71 4.88 12.28
CA GLU A 16 4.63 5.14 13.40
C GLU A 16 5.85 4.22 13.41
N SER A 17 5.83 3.12 12.64
CA SER A 17 6.96 2.21 12.44
C SER A 17 7.83 2.60 11.23
N GLY A 18 7.57 3.75 10.60
CA GLY A 18 8.34 4.25 9.46
C GLY A 18 7.95 3.67 8.11
N ILE A 19 6.82 2.97 8.02
CA ILE A 19 6.29 2.48 6.74
C ILE A 19 5.38 3.54 6.14
N LYS A 20 5.72 4.06 4.96
CA LYS A 20 4.85 5.02 4.26
C LYS A 20 3.54 4.38 3.86
N THR A 21 2.47 5.14 4.00
CA THR A 21 1.13 4.69 3.61
C THR A 21 0.81 5.14 2.19
N PHE A 22 -0.13 4.46 1.55
CA PHE A 22 -0.60 4.81 0.20
C PHE A 22 -1.25 6.21 0.12
N ARG A 23 -1.70 6.79 1.24
CA ARG A 23 -2.49 8.04 1.26
C ARG A 23 -1.73 9.25 1.81
N ASP A 24 -0.42 9.32 1.60
CA ASP A 24 0.23 10.63 1.68
C ASP A 24 -0.35 11.54 0.59
N SER A 25 -0.40 12.85 0.86
CA SER A 25 -1.28 13.88 0.27
C SER A 25 -1.35 13.97 -1.25
N ASP A 26 -0.48 13.26 -1.95
CA ASP A 26 -0.18 13.41 -3.37
C ASP A 26 -0.66 12.21 -4.19
N GLY A 27 -1.24 11.18 -3.55
CA GLY A 27 -1.77 9.98 -4.22
C GLY A 27 -0.70 9.01 -4.74
N LEU A 28 0.54 9.18 -4.28
CA LEU A 28 1.68 8.36 -4.65
C LEU A 28 2.07 7.44 -3.49
N TRP A 29 2.47 6.21 -3.81
CA TRP A 29 3.12 5.30 -2.87
C TRP A 29 4.62 5.27 -3.15
N GLU A 30 5.44 5.70 -2.18
CA GLU A 30 6.89 5.83 -2.38
C GLU A 30 7.28 6.64 -3.64
N ASN A 31 6.47 7.66 -3.96
CA ASN A 31 6.57 8.53 -5.14
C ASN A 31 6.16 7.87 -6.49
N TYR A 32 5.53 6.69 -6.47
CA TYR A 32 4.98 6.04 -7.66
C TYR A 32 3.44 6.06 -7.65
N PRO A 33 2.77 6.22 -8.80
CA PRO A 33 1.35 5.91 -8.90
C PRO A 33 1.14 4.44 -8.55
N VAL A 34 0.17 4.14 -7.70
CA VAL A 34 -0.07 2.77 -7.22
C VAL A 34 -0.39 1.81 -8.36
N GLU A 35 -1.00 2.30 -9.43
CA GLU A 35 -1.34 1.53 -10.61
C GLU A 35 -0.10 1.00 -11.33
N GLU A 36 1.05 1.69 -11.21
CA GLU A 36 2.30 1.23 -11.84
C GLU A 36 2.97 0.11 -11.05
N VAL A 37 2.75 0.06 -9.73
CA VAL A 37 3.49 -0.81 -8.80
C VAL A 37 2.63 -1.86 -8.09
N ALA A 38 1.31 -1.78 -8.23
CA ALA A 38 0.36 -2.68 -7.58
C ALA A 38 -0.90 -2.96 -8.44
N SER A 39 -0.73 -3.09 -9.76
CA SER A 39 -1.80 -3.53 -10.67
C SER A 39 -1.31 -4.55 -11.69
N ILE A 40 -2.25 -5.34 -12.24
CA ILE A 40 -1.92 -6.30 -13.30
C ILE A 40 -1.42 -5.60 -14.59
N ASP A 41 -1.98 -4.44 -14.91
CA ASP A 41 -1.57 -3.63 -16.06
C ASP A 41 -0.15 -3.07 -15.85
N GLY A 42 0.16 -2.61 -14.64
CA GLY A 42 1.50 -2.19 -14.24
C GLY A 42 2.53 -3.30 -14.39
N TRP A 43 2.17 -4.54 -14.03
CA TRP A 43 3.04 -5.71 -14.19
C TRP A 43 3.37 -5.98 -15.67
N TYR A 44 2.37 -5.92 -16.54
CA TYR A 44 2.59 -6.12 -17.99
C TYR A 44 3.32 -4.94 -18.62
N LYS A 45 3.12 -3.71 -18.12
CA LYS A 45 3.77 -2.49 -18.60
C LYS A 45 5.26 -2.43 -18.21
N ASN A 46 5.59 -2.70 -16.95
CA ASN A 46 6.95 -2.64 -16.43
C ASN A 46 7.17 -3.56 -15.22
N LYS A 47 7.29 -4.86 -15.49
CA LYS A 47 7.60 -5.87 -14.47
C LYS A 47 8.89 -5.60 -13.70
N GLU A 48 9.91 -5.03 -14.36
CA GLU A 48 11.20 -4.76 -13.70
C GLU A 48 11.09 -3.66 -12.65
N LEU A 49 10.28 -2.62 -12.91
CA LEU A 49 9.93 -1.62 -11.90
C LEU A 49 9.21 -2.26 -10.72
N MET A 50 8.18 -3.07 -10.98
CA MET A 50 7.40 -3.70 -9.90
C MET A 50 8.20 -4.66 -9.02
N LEU A 51 9.23 -5.32 -9.57
CA LEU A 51 10.12 -6.20 -8.79
C LEU A 51 11.17 -5.43 -7.99
N ARG A 52 11.47 -4.17 -8.34
CA ARG A 52 12.44 -3.31 -7.64
C ARG A 52 11.79 -2.37 -6.63
N PHE A 53 10.50 -2.07 -6.83
CA PHE A 53 9.67 -1.34 -5.89
C PHE A 53 9.52 -2.13 -4.58
#